data_AF-A0A6H1N9W7-F1
#
_entry.id   AF-A0A6H1N9W7-F1
#
_cell.length_a   1.000
_cell.length_b   1.000
_cell.length_c   1.000
_cell.angle_alpha   90.00
_cell.angle_beta   90.00
_cell.angle_gamma   90.00
#
_symmetry.space_group_name_H-M   'P 1'
#
loop_
_entity.id
_entity.type
_entity.pdbx_description
1 polymer ?
#
loop_
_entity_poly.entity_id
_entity_poly.type
_entity_poly.pdbx_seq_one_letter_code
_entity_poly.pdbx_strand_id
1 'polypeptide(L)'
;MSTEPRTTQVDVFVTKSLEIDEPDWCVGHRDDLAQYKVDITHYGPEHAIAPNGFDLFSARLGQSPFAERDTRDLVLYVEHSGYTGSLNPDEVEAFADALVEAAASLRALGHELAAILARGDQ
;
A
#
# COMPACT_ATOMS: atom_id res chain seq x y z
N MET A 1 18.28 -46.45 31.32
CA MET A 1 17.85 -45.36 30.42
C MET A 1 17.01 -46.00 29.33
N SER A 2 15.74 -45.62 29.17
CA SER A 2 14.86 -46.23 28.17
C SER A 2 15.31 -45.82 26.76
N THR A 3 15.48 -46.79 25.88
CA THR A 3 15.88 -46.66 24.45
C THR A 3 14.68 -46.62 23.51
N GLU A 4 13.46 -46.48 24.03
CA GLU A 4 12.26 -46.40 23.21
C GLU A 4 12.25 -45.11 22.37
N PRO A 5 11.91 -45.18 21.07
CA PRO A 5 11.81 -44.01 20.20
C PRO A 5 10.82 -42.99 20.78
N ARG A 6 11.21 -41.71 20.80
CA ARG A 6 10.37 -40.60 21.28
C ARG A 6 10.13 -39.62 20.15
N THR A 7 8.90 -39.14 20.03
CA THR A 7 8.52 -38.12 19.05
C THR A 7 8.28 -36.79 19.77
N THR A 8 8.66 -35.69 19.15
CA THR A 8 8.34 -34.32 19.58
C THR A 8 7.88 -33.50 18.38
N GLN A 9 7.09 -32.46 18.63
CA GLN A 9 6.78 -31.45 17.61
C GLN A 9 7.90 -30.42 17.58
N VAL A 10 8.27 -30.00 16.37
CA VAL A 10 9.22 -28.93 16.10
C VAL A 10 8.64 -28.11 14.95
N ASP A 11 8.48 -26.81 15.16
CA ASP A 11 8.02 -25.91 14.11
C ASP A 11 9.18 -25.60 13.15
N VAL A 12 8.94 -25.79 11.86
CA VAL A 12 9.91 -25.52 10.79
C VAL A 12 9.26 -24.58 9.78
N PHE A 13 9.95 -23.48 9.43
CA PHE A 13 9.52 -22.59 8.36
C PHE A 13 9.86 -23.20 7.00
N VAL A 14 8.86 -23.41 6.15
CA VAL A 14 9.02 -23.98 4.80
C VAL A 14 8.45 -22.98 3.79
N THR A 15 9.30 -22.51 2.86
CA THR A 15 8.85 -21.66 1.75
C THR A 15 8.38 -22.52 0.58
N LYS A 16 7.30 -22.08 -0.06
CA LYS A 16 6.79 -22.65 -1.32
C LYS A 16 6.19 -21.53 -2.17
N SER A 17 6.20 -21.70 -3.48
CA SER A 17 5.46 -20.80 -4.38
C SER A 17 3.96 -20.93 -4.13
N LEU A 18 3.26 -19.81 -4.19
CA LEU A 18 1.81 -19.73 -4.08
C LEU A 18 1.30 -18.97 -5.32
N GLU A 19 0.49 -19.64 -6.14
CA GLU A 19 -0.25 -18.96 -7.20
C GLU A 19 -1.41 -18.17 -6.59
N ILE A 20 -1.54 -16.91 -7.00
CA ILE A 20 -2.61 -16.00 -6.60
C ILE A 20 -3.16 -15.28 -7.83
N ASP A 21 -4.45 -14.96 -7.80
CA ASP A 21 -5.07 -14.15 -8.84
C ASP A 21 -4.66 -12.68 -8.64
N GLU A 22 -4.15 -12.05 -9.69
CA GLU A 22 -3.87 -10.62 -9.69
C GLU A 22 -5.04 -9.85 -10.32
N PRO A 23 -5.56 -8.80 -9.66
CA PRO A 23 -6.50 -7.89 -10.28
C PRO A 23 -5.90 -7.21 -11.53
N ASP A 24 -6.74 -6.86 -12.49
CA ASP A 24 -6.34 -6.23 -13.75
C ASP A 24 -5.65 -4.85 -13.59
N TRP A 25 -5.96 -4.16 -12.50
CA TRP A 25 -5.33 -2.88 -12.12
C TRP A 25 -4.00 -3.06 -11.38
N CYS A 26 -3.64 -4.27 -10.96
CA CYS A 26 -2.41 -4.53 -10.25
C CYS A 26 -1.22 -4.40 -11.21
N VAL A 27 -0.15 -3.71 -10.78
CA VAL A 27 1.07 -3.55 -11.59
C VAL A 27 2.05 -4.73 -11.45
N GLY A 28 1.61 -5.80 -10.81
CA GLY A 28 2.39 -6.99 -10.50
C GLY A 28 3.14 -6.91 -9.16
N HIS A 29 3.57 -8.07 -8.68
CA HIS A 29 4.41 -8.20 -7.50
C HIS A 29 5.88 -8.23 -7.89
N ARG A 30 6.74 -7.61 -7.07
CA ARG A 30 8.18 -7.91 -7.11
C ARG A 30 8.38 -9.29 -6.51
N ASP A 31 9.25 -10.11 -7.11
CA ASP A 31 9.43 -11.54 -6.80
C ASP A 31 9.86 -11.86 -5.34
N ASP A 32 10.03 -10.87 -4.45
CA ASP A 32 10.91 -11.00 -3.28
C ASP A 32 10.37 -10.55 -1.90
N LEU A 33 9.07 -10.37 -1.66
CA LEU A 33 8.64 -9.72 -0.38
C LEU A 33 7.67 -10.47 0.55
N ALA A 34 6.79 -11.36 0.08
CA ALA A 34 5.82 -11.99 0.97
C ALA A 34 6.42 -13.21 1.70
N GLN A 35 6.54 -13.14 3.03
CA GLN A 35 7.00 -14.27 3.85
C GLN A 35 5.83 -15.15 4.32
N TYR A 36 4.68 -14.52 4.57
CA TYR A 36 3.43 -15.14 4.93
C TYR A 36 2.34 -14.76 3.94
N LYS A 37 1.31 -15.60 3.82
CA LYS A 37 0.16 -15.32 2.95
C LYS A 37 -0.51 -13.98 3.29
N VAL A 38 -0.52 -13.60 4.57
CA VAL A 38 -1.09 -12.34 5.06
C VAL A 38 -0.29 -11.10 4.64
N ASP A 39 0.96 -11.25 4.18
CA ASP A 39 1.81 -10.14 3.73
C ASP A 39 1.50 -9.73 2.28
N ILE A 40 0.70 -10.52 1.57
CA ILE A 40 0.38 -10.28 0.16
C ILE A 40 -0.53 -9.07 0.05
N THR A 41 -0.06 -8.06 -0.68
CA THR A 41 -0.82 -6.85 -1.01
C THR A 41 -0.65 -6.52 -2.48
N HIS A 42 -1.76 -6.38 -3.20
CA HIS A 42 -1.76 -5.87 -4.57
C HIS A 42 -1.68 -4.35 -4.53
N TYR A 43 -0.77 -3.81 -5.35
CA TYR A 43 -0.67 -2.37 -5.57
C TYR A 43 -0.93 -2.03 -7.03
N GLY A 44 -1.62 -0.90 -7.24
CA GLY A 44 -1.71 -0.24 -8.54
C GLY A 44 -0.52 0.69 -8.79
N PRO A 45 -0.56 1.48 -9.88
CA PRO A 45 0.46 2.49 -10.15
C PRO A 45 0.60 3.50 -9.01
N GLU A 46 1.82 3.94 -8.74
CA GLU A 46 2.10 4.99 -7.77
C GLU A 46 1.87 6.38 -8.39
N HIS A 47 1.16 7.23 -7.65
CA HIS A 47 0.92 8.63 -7.96
C HIS A 47 1.69 9.50 -6.96
N ALA A 48 2.79 10.09 -7.40
CA ALA A 48 3.51 11.09 -6.61
C ALA A 48 2.73 12.41 -6.59
N ILE A 49 2.58 12.99 -5.41
CA ILE A 49 1.88 14.26 -5.18
C ILE A 49 2.92 15.28 -4.70
N ALA A 50 3.54 15.94 -5.68
CA ALA A 50 4.66 16.86 -5.46
C ALA A 50 4.43 18.31 -5.98
N PRO A 51 3.35 19.00 -5.58
CA PRO A 51 3.07 20.36 -6.03
C PRO A 51 4.14 21.33 -5.54
N ASN A 52 4.46 22.32 -6.38
CA ASN A 52 5.49 23.34 -6.11
C ASN A 52 6.85 22.77 -5.68
N GLY A 53 7.17 21.54 -6.09
CA GLY A 53 8.43 20.87 -5.75
C GLY A 53 8.49 20.30 -4.33
N PHE A 54 7.41 20.37 -3.56
CA PHE A 54 7.31 19.74 -2.25
C PHE A 54 6.81 18.31 -2.42
N ASP A 55 7.64 17.32 -2.13
CA ASP A 55 7.21 15.92 -2.06
C ASP A 55 6.39 15.72 -0.77
N LEU A 56 5.06 15.72 -0.89
CA LEU A 56 4.14 15.70 0.24
C LEU A 56 3.53 14.32 0.47
N PHE A 57 3.09 13.66 -0.60
CA PHE A 57 2.45 12.36 -0.52
C PHE A 57 2.78 11.47 -1.73
N SER A 58 2.67 10.17 -1.53
CA SER A 58 2.44 9.21 -2.60
C SER A 58 1.11 8.48 -2.37
N ALA A 59 0.41 8.13 -3.45
CA ALA A 59 -0.86 7.43 -3.36
C ALA A 59 -0.95 6.34 -4.42
N ARG A 60 -1.59 5.21 -4.07
CA ARG A 60 -1.78 4.07 -4.98
C ARG A 60 -3.01 3.27 -4.57
N LEU A 61 -3.63 2.57 -5.52
CA LEU A 61 -4.62 1.56 -5.16
C LEU A 61 -3.92 0.43 -4.39
N GLY A 62 -4.53 -0.03 -3.31
CA GLY A 62 -4.01 -1.09 -2.46
C GLY A 62 -5.11 -2.08 -2.09
N GLN A 63 -4.79 -3.37 -2.09
CA GLN A 63 -5.68 -4.40 -1.56
C GLN A 63 -4.87 -5.54 -0.93
N SER A 64 -5.16 -5.84 0.33
CA SER A 64 -4.52 -6.94 1.08
C SER A 64 -5.54 -8.08 1.29
N PRO A 65 -5.77 -8.95 0.29
CA PRO A 65 -6.90 -9.89 0.29
C PRO A 65 -6.85 -10.92 1.43
N PHE A 66 -5.67 -11.14 2.01
CA PHE A 66 -5.44 -12.09 3.09
C PHE A 66 -5.17 -11.42 4.44
N ALA A 67 -5.35 -10.10 4.56
CA ALA A 67 -5.16 -9.41 5.83
C ALA A 67 -6.07 -10.00 6.93
N GLU A 68 -5.51 -10.17 8.12
CA GLU A 68 -6.25 -10.61 9.31
C GLU A 68 -6.55 -9.46 10.27
N ARG A 69 -5.74 -8.39 10.22
CA ARG A 69 -5.79 -7.27 11.18
C ARG A 69 -6.13 -5.93 10.54
N ASP A 70 -6.38 -5.92 9.23
CA ASP A 70 -6.71 -4.73 8.45
C ASP A 70 -7.80 -5.06 7.42
N THR A 71 -8.32 -4.06 6.71
CA THR A 71 -9.31 -4.26 5.66
C THR A 71 -8.76 -5.09 4.50
N ARG A 72 -9.65 -5.88 3.90
CA ARG A 72 -9.39 -6.64 2.66
C ARG A 72 -9.95 -5.94 1.43
N ASP A 73 -10.62 -4.82 1.63
CA ASP A 73 -11.26 -4.05 0.58
C ASP A 73 -10.21 -3.35 -0.27
N LEU A 74 -10.58 -3.03 -1.51
CA LEU A 74 -9.80 -2.13 -2.35
C LEU A 74 -9.83 -0.73 -1.75
N VAL A 75 -8.67 -0.17 -1.46
CA VAL A 75 -8.52 1.15 -0.84
C VAL A 75 -7.56 2.03 -1.63
N LEU A 76 -7.59 3.33 -1.34
CA LEU A 76 -6.51 4.25 -1.70
C LEU A 76 -5.49 4.22 -0.56
N TYR A 77 -4.35 3.58 -0.79
CA TYR A 77 -3.21 3.63 0.10
C TYR A 77 -2.50 4.98 -0.09
N VAL A 78 -2.36 5.75 0.99
CA VAL A 78 -1.72 7.07 0.98
C VAL A 78 -0.57 7.06 1.98
N GLU A 79 0.61 7.45 1.50
CA GLU A 79 1.83 7.59 2.28
C GLU A 79 2.24 9.06 2.31
N HIS A 80 2.59 9.57 3.48
CA HIS A 80 3.15 10.91 3.63
C HIS A 80 4.67 10.82 3.46
N SER A 81 5.24 11.51 2.48
CA SER A 81 6.65 11.38 2.08
C SER A 81 7.64 12.09 3.02
N GLY A 82 7.17 12.63 4.14
CA GLY A 82 8.04 12.98 5.28
C GLY A 82 8.77 14.32 5.14
N TYR A 83 8.23 15.26 4.35
CA TYR A 83 8.81 16.59 4.16
C TYR A 83 9.24 17.23 5.49
N THR A 84 10.50 17.68 5.56
CA THR A 84 11.08 18.40 6.70
C THR A 84 11.96 19.54 6.18
N GLY A 85 11.74 20.75 6.67
CA GLY A 85 12.53 21.91 6.26
C GLY A 85 12.29 23.15 7.14
N SER A 86 13.23 24.08 7.10
CA SER A 86 13.05 25.44 7.64
C SER A 86 12.70 26.36 6.48
N LEU A 87 11.55 27.04 6.58
CA LEU A 87 11.02 27.88 5.51
C LEU A 87 11.13 29.36 5.86
N ASN A 88 11.49 30.18 4.88
CA ASN A 88 11.34 31.63 4.94
C ASN A 88 9.86 32.03 4.70
N PRO A 89 9.46 33.31 4.89
CA PRO A 89 8.07 33.72 4.75
C PRO A 89 7.43 33.39 3.39
N ASP A 90 8.13 33.61 2.28
CA ASP A 90 7.60 33.33 0.94
C ASP A 90 7.46 31.80 0.71
N GLU A 91 8.39 31.02 1.26
CA GLU A 91 8.34 29.56 1.20
C GLU A 91 7.21 28.97 2.06
N VAL A 92 6.84 29.62 3.18
CA VAL A 92 5.68 29.22 4.00
C VAL A 92 4.39 29.36 3.20
N GLU A 93 4.20 30.47 2.49
CA GLU A 93 3.02 30.66 1.64
C GLU A 93 3.00 29.63 0.50
N ALA A 94 4.13 29.42 -0.17
CA ALA A 94 4.24 28.41 -1.24
C ALA A 94 3.95 26.99 -0.75
N PHE A 95 4.37 26.65 0.48
CA PHE A 95 4.08 25.37 1.11
C PHE A 95 2.60 25.22 1.47
N ALA A 96 1.96 26.29 1.95
CA ALA A 96 0.52 26.28 2.21
C ALA A 96 -0.29 26.04 0.93
N ASP A 97 0.06 26.71 -0.17
CA ASP A 97 -0.57 26.49 -1.48
C ASP A 97 -0.35 25.05 -1.98
N ALA A 98 0.87 24.52 -1.81
CA ALA A 98 1.19 23.13 -2.16
C ALA A 98 0.31 22.12 -1.40
N LEU A 99 0.03 22.35 -0.12
CA LEU A 99 -0.89 21.50 0.66
C LEU A 99 -2.33 21.54 0.13
N VAL A 100 -2.80 22.71 -0.32
CA VAL A 100 -4.14 22.86 -0.92
C VAL A 100 -4.21 22.09 -2.24
N GLU A 101 -3.20 22.20 -3.09
CA GLU A 101 -3.10 21.44 -4.34
C GLU A 101 -3.02 19.94 -4.09
N ALA A 102 -2.19 19.50 -3.14
CA ALA A 102 -2.09 18.10 -2.75
C ALA A 102 -3.44 17.54 -2.27
N ALA A 103 -4.19 18.32 -1.48
CA ALA A 103 -5.53 17.95 -1.05
C ALA A 103 -6.51 17.85 -2.24
N ALA A 104 -6.35 18.64 -3.29
CA ALA A 104 -7.16 18.50 -4.51
C ALA A 104 -6.83 17.19 -5.25
N SER A 105 -5.56 16.85 -5.38
CA SER A 105 -5.11 15.58 -5.99
C SER A 105 -5.64 14.37 -5.25
N LEU A 106 -5.57 14.36 -3.91
CA LEU A 106 -6.13 13.27 -3.10
C LEU A 106 -7.65 13.11 -3.29
N ARG A 107 -8.40 14.22 -3.41
CA ARG A 107 -9.84 14.15 -3.70
C ARG A 107 -10.12 13.53 -5.07
N ALA A 108 -9.34 13.89 -6.09
CA ALA A 108 -9.48 13.31 -7.43
C ALA A 108 -9.26 11.79 -7.40
N LEU A 109 -8.18 11.32 -6.77
CA LEU A 109 -7.92 9.89 -6.59
C LEU A 109 -9.01 9.18 -5.78
N GLY A 110 -9.53 9.82 -4.74
CA GLY A 110 -10.67 9.30 -3.97
C GLY A 110 -11.94 9.14 -4.80
N HIS A 111 -12.22 10.06 -5.72
CA HIS A 111 -13.33 9.93 -6.66
C HIS A 111 -13.09 8.80 -7.68
N GLU A 112 -11.85 8.62 -8.15
CA GLU A 112 -11.48 7.50 -9.03
C GLU A 112 -11.70 6.15 -8.33
N LEU A 113 -11.25 6.01 -7.08
CA LEU A 113 -11.53 4.82 -6.26
C LEU A 113 -13.04 4.56 -6.16
N ALA A 114 -13.83 5.58 -5.82
CA ALA A 114 -15.28 5.44 -5.72
C ALA A 114 -15.91 4.97 -7.04
N ALA A 115 -15.41 5.47 -8.17
CA ALA A 115 -15.86 5.05 -9.50
C ALA A 115 -15.43 3.63 -9.88
N ILE A 116 -14.32 3.11 -9.34
CA ILE A 116 -13.91 1.70 -9.51
C ILE A 116 -14.82 0.80 -8.69
N LEU A 117 -15.03 1.11 -7.41
CA LEU A 117 -15.90 0.34 -6.52
C LEU A 117 -17.32 0.24 -7.07
N ALA A 118 -17.88 1.36 -7.57
CA ALA A 118 -19.21 1.37 -8.17
C ALA A 118 -19.34 0.53 -9.46
N ARG A 119 -18.21 0.22 -10.13
CA ARG A 119 -18.18 -0.67 -11.31
C ARG A 119 -18.01 -2.14 -10.94
N GLY A 120 -17.45 -2.44 -9.78
CA GLY A 120 -17.22 -3.80 -9.27
C GLY A 120 -18.42 -4.44 -8.58
N ASP A 121 -19.45 -3.67 -8.21
CA ASP A 121 -20.73 -4.16 -7.64
C ASP A 121 -21.73 -4.65 -8.73
N GLN A 122 -21.24 -5.23 -9.85
CA GLN A 122 -22.06 -5.81 -10.92
C GLN A 122 -21.80 -7.30 -11.15
#